data_AF-A0A522U4S2-F1
#
_entry.id   AF-A0A522U4S2-F1
#
_cell.length_a   1.000
_cell.length_b   1.000
_cell.length_c   1.000
_cell.angle_alpha   90.00
_cell.angle_beta   90.00
_cell.angle_gamma   90.00
#
_symmetry.space_group_name_H-M   'P 1'
#
loop_
_entity.id
_entity.type
_entity.pdbx_description
1 polymer ?
#
loop_
_entity_poly.entity_id
_entity_poly.type
_entity_poly.pdbx_seq_one_letter_code
_entity_poly.pdbx_strand_id
1 'polypeptide(L)'
;MAGDPGGLSAPPPQTRFSADGFWWWDGAEWKPALSQDRLWRWNGQAWEPAGGIPATGSRTGAAVAIGITVAVFAGVLVLVSILVMVVLYTMGAQISNIFSNVAAALGSPP
;
A
#
# COMPACT_ATOMS: atom_id res chain seq x y z
N MET A 1 64.42 -20.51 4.49
CA MET A 1 63.25 -21.43 4.46
C MET A 1 62.92 -21.80 5.90
N ALA A 2 61.63 -21.76 6.24
CA ALA A 2 61.00 -22.04 7.55
C ALA A 2 61.14 -20.91 8.59
N GLY A 3 60.08 -20.26 9.08
CA GLY A 3 58.65 -20.34 8.80
C GLY A 3 57.96 -19.38 9.77
N ASP A 4 57.14 -18.46 9.27
CA ASP A 4 56.33 -17.57 10.10
C ASP A 4 55.41 -18.43 11.00
N PRO A 5 55.38 -18.21 12.32
CA PRO A 5 54.39 -18.85 13.16
C PRO A 5 53.02 -18.31 12.74
N GLY A 6 52.22 -19.18 12.13
CA GLY A 6 50.90 -18.87 11.61
C GLY A 6 50.13 -17.97 12.57
N GLY A 7 49.95 -16.72 12.15
CA GLY A 7 48.97 -15.82 12.72
C GLY A 7 47.63 -16.49 12.54
N LEU A 8 47.18 -17.18 13.59
CA LEU A 8 45.85 -17.73 13.70
C LEU A 8 44.90 -16.57 13.44
N SER A 9 44.33 -16.52 12.23
CA SER A 9 43.30 -15.58 11.85
C SER A 9 42.21 -15.71 12.90
N ALA A 10 42.15 -14.74 13.82
CA ALA A 10 41.11 -14.71 14.83
C ALA A 10 39.77 -14.80 14.08
N PRO A 11 38.84 -15.68 14.49
CA PRO A 11 37.52 -15.71 13.90
C PRO A 11 36.97 -14.27 13.95
N PRO A 12 36.40 -13.75 12.84
CA PRO A 12 35.94 -12.36 12.81
C PRO A 12 35.03 -12.13 14.01
N PRO A 13 35.23 -11.05 14.78
CA PRO A 13 34.44 -10.80 15.98
C PRO A 13 32.97 -10.85 15.57
N GLN A 14 32.21 -11.76 16.19
CA GLN A 14 30.78 -11.87 15.93
C GLN A 14 30.17 -10.52 16.32
N THR A 15 29.79 -9.76 15.31
CA THR A 15 29.24 -8.41 15.44
C THR A 15 27.89 -8.53 16.12
N ARG A 16 27.88 -8.20 17.41
CA ARG A 16 26.68 -8.25 18.24
C ARG A 16 25.81 -7.03 17.94
N PHE A 17 24.57 -7.26 17.56
CA PHE A 17 23.59 -6.18 17.40
C PHE A 17 22.82 -5.93 18.70
N SER A 18 22.39 -4.69 18.90
CA SER A 18 21.41 -4.33 19.93
C SER A 18 20.06 -4.98 19.63
N ALA A 19 19.22 -5.16 20.65
CA ALA A 19 17.93 -5.85 20.53
C ALA A 19 16.96 -5.15 19.56
N ASP A 20 17.10 -3.83 19.42
CA ASP A 20 16.35 -2.99 18.49
C ASP A 20 16.93 -3.00 17.07
N GLY A 21 18.12 -3.58 16.87
CA GLY A 21 18.78 -3.71 15.56
C GLY A 21 19.35 -2.41 14.99
N PHE A 22 19.34 -1.30 15.74
CA PHE A 22 19.84 0.00 15.29
C PHE A 22 21.33 0.22 15.54
N TRP A 23 21.94 -0.59 16.40
CA TRP A 23 23.33 -0.47 16.81
C TRP A 23 24.05 -1.80 16.69
N TRP A 24 25.33 -1.75 16.35
CA TRP A 24 26.23 -2.89 16.38
C TRP A 24 27.44 -2.59 17.27
N TRP A 25 27.94 -3.61 17.94
CA TRP A 25 29.11 -3.52 18.80
C TRP A 25 30.37 -3.81 18.00
N ASP A 26 31.32 -2.87 18.02
CA ASP A 26 32.58 -3.03 17.30
C ASP A 26 33.71 -3.66 18.13
N GLY A 27 33.46 -3.92 19.41
CA GLY A 27 34.45 -4.42 20.37
C GLY A 27 34.77 -3.41 21.48
N ALA A 28 34.57 -2.12 21.23
CA ALA A 28 34.86 -1.03 22.17
C ALA A 28 33.68 -0.08 22.38
N GLU A 29 32.87 0.17 21.34
CA GLU A 29 31.75 1.09 21.37
C GLU A 29 30.56 0.61 20.53
N TRP A 30 29.38 1.18 20.82
CA TRP A 30 28.18 0.97 20.04
C TRP A 30 28.19 1.91 18.84
N LYS A 31 28.16 1.35 17.63
CA LYS A 31 28.10 2.10 16.36
C LYS A 31 26.73 1.97 15.69
N PRO A 32 26.24 3.01 14.99
CA PRO A 32 25.01 2.92 14.23
C PRO A 32 25.10 1.81 13.18
N ALA A 33 24.07 0.98 13.11
CA ALA A 33 23.94 -0.06 12.09
C ALA A 33 23.39 0.48 10.76
N LEU A 34 23.04 1.77 10.69
CA LEU A 34 22.63 2.47 9.49
C LEU A 34 23.59 3.62 9.21
N SER A 35 23.89 3.84 7.94
CA SER A 35 24.58 5.03 7.48
C SER A 35 23.71 6.27 7.75
N GLN A 36 24.37 7.44 7.88
CA GLN A 36 23.70 8.71 8.18
C GLN A 36 22.63 9.07 7.15
N ASP A 37 22.85 8.71 5.88
CA ASP A 37 21.92 8.89 4.75
C ASP A 37 20.82 7.82 4.70
N ARG A 38 20.87 6.81 5.58
CA ARG A 38 19.99 5.62 5.62
C ARG A 38 19.98 4.78 4.35
N LEU A 39 20.97 4.94 3.47
CA LEU A 39 21.07 4.14 2.24
C LEU A 39 21.79 2.81 2.45
N TRP A 40 22.55 2.68 3.53
CA TRP A 40 23.37 1.51 3.84
C TRP A 40 23.10 0.99 5.25
N ARG A 41 23.11 -0.32 5.40
CA ARG A 41 22.96 -1.06 6.64
C ARG A 41 24.18 -1.93 6.88
N TRP A 42 24.68 -1.98 8.09
CA TRP A 42 25.76 -2.87 8.49
C TRP A 42 25.20 -4.27 8.75
N ASN A 43 25.69 -5.28 8.05
CA ASN A 43 25.26 -6.68 8.25
C ASN A 43 26.21 -7.49 9.14
N GLY A 44 27.21 -6.83 9.72
CA GLY A 44 28.19 -7.46 10.58
C GLY A 44 29.50 -7.84 9.89
N GLN A 45 29.55 -7.77 8.55
CA GLN A 45 30.74 -8.01 7.74
C GLN A 45 31.01 -6.84 6.76
N ALA A 46 29.95 -6.28 6.18
CA ALA A 46 30.03 -5.18 5.23
C ALA A 46 28.79 -4.26 5.32
N TRP A 47 28.91 -3.09 4.71
CA TRP A 47 27.76 -2.21 4.46
C TRP A 47 27.01 -2.74 3.24
N GLU A 48 25.76 -3.14 3.44
CA GLU A 48 24.81 -3.54 2.38
C GLU A 48 23.77 -2.42 2.15
N PRO A 49 23.20 -2.27 0.95
CA PRO A 49 22.14 -1.29 0.72
C PRO A 49 20.95 -1.56 1.66
N ALA A 50 20.57 -0.57 2.47
CA ALA A 50 19.41 -0.64 3.36
C ALA A 50 18.08 -0.82 2.59
N GLY A 51 18.12 -0.55 1.28
CA GLY A 51 17.06 -0.79 0.30
C GLY A 51 16.95 -2.25 -0.11
N GLY A 52 16.71 -3.15 0.84
CA GLY A 52 16.09 -4.44 0.59
C GLY A 52 14.64 -4.35 1.01
N ILE A 53 13.75 -3.82 0.17
CA ILE A 53 12.35 -4.25 0.26
C ILE A 53 12.45 -5.78 0.09
N PRO A 54 12.08 -6.64 1.05
CA PRO A 54 11.92 -8.05 0.74
C PRO A 54 11.00 -8.05 -0.47
N ALA A 55 11.44 -8.57 -1.61
CA ALA A 55 10.73 -8.51 -2.88
C ALA A 55 9.38 -9.24 -2.73
N THR A 56 8.44 -8.59 -2.07
CA THR A 56 7.09 -9.04 -1.70
C THR A 56 6.08 -8.06 -2.25
N GLY A 57 6.52 -7.18 -3.15
CA GLY A 57 5.68 -6.38 -4.02
C GLY A 57 6.27 -6.48 -5.40
N SER A 58 5.92 -7.55 -6.13
CA SER A 58 6.10 -7.59 -7.58
C SER A 58 5.58 -6.26 -8.12
N ARG A 59 6.41 -5.51 -8.86
CA ARG A 59 6.04 -4.23 -9.48
C ARG A 59 4.75 -4.36 -10.33
N THR A 60 4.44 -5.59 -10.74
CA THR A 60 3.21 -6.04 -11.40
C THR A 60 1.97 -6.00 -10.51
N GLY A 61 2.07 -6.27 -9.20
CA GLY A 61 0.94 -6.30 -8.27
C GLY A 61 0.36 -4.93 -7.94
N ALA A 62 1.20 -3.89 -7.84
CA ALA A 62 0.75 -2.53 -7.59
C ALA A 62 -0.06 -1.96 -8.77
N ALA A 63 0.39 -2.21 -10.00
CA ALA A 63 -0.32 -1.77 -11.20
C ALA A 63 -1.68 -2.48 -11.37
N VAL A 64 -1.73 -3.78 -11.07
CA VAL A 64 -2.99 -4.56 -11.10
C VAL A 64 -3.96 -4.09 -10.02
N ALA A 65 -3.49 -3.82 -8.80
CA ALA A 65 -4.33 -3.32 -7.72
C ALA A 65 -4.96 -1.95 -8.03
N ILE A 66 -4.20 -1.03 -8.65
CA ILE A 66 -4.72 0.27 -9.07
C ILE A 66 -5.77 0.10 -10.17
N GLY A 67 -5.50 -0.74 -11.18
CA GLY A 67 -6.45 -1.00 -12.27
C GLY A 67 -7.78 -1.57 -11.78
N ILE A 68 -7.74 -2.54 -10.84
CA ILE A 68 -8.95 -3.11 -10.24
C ILE A 68 -9.71 -2.05 -9.45
N THR A 69 -9.02 -1.24 -8.65
CA THR A 69 -9.67 -0.20 -7.83
C THR A 69 -10.39 0.83 -8.71
N VAL A 70 -9.74 1.28 -9.79
CA VAL A 70 -10.34 2.25 -10.74
C VAL A 70 -11.53 1.62 -11.46
N ALA A 71 -11.41 0.37 -11.92
CA ALA A 71 -12.49 -0.33 -12.61
C ALA A 71 -13.72 -0.52 -11.71
N VAL A 72 -13.52 -0.93 -10.45
CA VAL A 72 -14.59 -1.07 -9.47
C VAL A 72 -15.24 0.28 -9.18
N PHE A 73 -14.44 1.32 -8.96
CA PHE A 73 -14.97 2.66 -8.70
C PHE A 73 -15.81 3.19 -9.87
N ALA A 74 -15.31 3.06 -11.11
CA ALA A 74 -16.06 3.43 -12.31
C ALA A 74 -17.36 2.61 -12.45
N GLY A 75 -17.30 1.30 -12.17
CA GLY A 75 -18.48 0.43 -12.16
C GLY A 75 -19.54 0.88 -11.16
N VAL A 76 -19.13 1.27 -9.94
CA VAL A 76 -20.02 1.81 -8.91
C VAL A 76 -20.67 3.12 -9.38
N LEU A 77 -19.89 4.04 -9.97
CA LEU A 77 -20.44 5.30 -10.49
C LEU A 77 -21.50 5.07 -11.57
N VAL A 78 -21.26 4.13 -12.49
CA VAL A 78 -22.23 3.76 -13.53
C VAL A 78 -23.49 3.17 -12.90
N LEU A 79 -23.35 2.25 -11.95
CA LEU A 79 -24.48 1.63 -11.26
C LEU A 79 -25.33 2.67 -10.52
N VAL A 80 -24.69 3.59 -9.78
CA VAL A 80 -25.38 4.68 -9.07
C VAL A 80 -26.09 5.60 -10.06
N SER A 81 -25.47 5.93 -11.19
CA SER A 81 -26.09 6.75 -12.24
C SER A 81 -27.36 6.09 -12.80
N ILE A 82 -27.30 4.78 -13.09
CA ILE A 82 -28.48 4.01 -13.55
C ILE A 82 -29.56 4.01 -12.47
N LEU A 83 -29.19 3.76 -11.20
CA LEU A 83 -30.14 3.77 -10.09
C LEU A 83 -30.85 5.12 -9.98
N VAL A 84 -30.10 6.22 -10.03
CA VAL A 84 -30.67 7.59 -10.00
C VAL A 84 -31.61 7.79 -11.18
N MET A 85 -31.22 7.40 -12.39
CA MET A 85 -32.06 7.52 -13.58
C MET A 85 -33.38 6.76 -13.43
N VAL A 86 -33.35 5.54 -12.87
CA VAL A 86 -34.56 4.74 -12.61
C VAL A 86 -35.46 5.40 -11.57
N VAL A 87 -34.89 5.90 -10.47
CA VAL A 87 -35.66 6.62 -9.43
C VAL A 87 -36.32 7.87 -10.02
N LEU A 88 -35.56 8.69 -10.74
CA LEU A 88 -36.12 9.90 -11.36
C LEU A 88 -37.23 9.57 -12.37
N TYR A 89 -37.04 8.51 -13.17
CA TYR A 89 -38.06 8.07 -14.13
C TYR A 89 -39.34 7.57 -13.45
N THR A 90 -39.20 6.69 -12.45
CA THR A 90 -40.35 6.12 -11.73
C THR A 90 -41.11 7.18 -10.93
N MET A 91 -40.41 8.09 -10.26
CA MET A 91 -41.01 9.20 -9.54
C MET A 91 -41.67 10.22 -10.49
N GLY A 92 -41.03 10.51 -11.63
CA GLY A 92 -41.63 11.35 -12.68
C GLY A 92 -42.93 10.77 -13.24
N ALA A 93 -42.97 9.45 -13.45
CA ALA A 93 -44.18 8.76 -13.88
C ALA A 93 -45.31 8.84 -12.83
N GLN A 94 -44.99 8.70 -11.55
CA GLN A 94 -45.98 8.86 -10.46
C GLN A 94 -46.56 10.27 -10.42
N ILE A 95 -45.73 11.30 -10.59
CA ILE A 95 -46.15 12.71 -10.65
C ILE A 95 -47.14 12.95 -11.81
N SER A 96 -46.86 12.38 -12.99
CA SER A 96 -47.77 12.47 -14.14
C SER A 96 -49.16 11.90 -13.85
N ASN A 97 -49.21 10.73 -13.20
CA ASN A 97 -50.47 10.09 -12.81
C ASN A 97 -51.26 10.92 -11.80
N ILE A 98 -50.58 11.60 -10.86
CA ILE A 98 -51.23 12.50 -9.89
C ILE A 98 -51.89 13.68 -10.61
N PHE A 99 -51.18 14.33 -11.53
CA PHE A 99 -51.76 15.44 -12.29
C PHE A 99 -52.93 15.00 -13.17
N SER A 100 -52.85 13.82 -13.77
CA SER A 100 -53.95 13.23 -14.52
C SER A 100 -55.20 13.03 -13.64
N ASN A 101 -55.03 12.48 -12.43
CA ASN A 101 -56.12 12.29 -11.48
C ASN A 101 -56.74 13.61 -11.03
N VAL A 102 -55.92 14.63 -10.73
CA VAL A 102 -56.41 15.95 -10.33
C VAL A 102 -57.19 16.61 -11.47
N ALA A 103 -56.66 16.58 -12.70
CA ALA A 103 -57.35 17.13 -13.86
C ALA A 103 -58.69 16.42 -14.12
N ALA A 104 -58.75 15.10 -13.98
CA ALA A 104 -59.98 14.34 -14.09
C ALA A 104 -61.01 14.71 -12.99
N ALA A 105 -60.56 14.84 -11.74
CA ALA A 105 -61.41 15.24 -10.63
C ALA A 105 -62.01 16.65 -10.81
N LEU A 106 -61.22 17.59 -11.33
CA LEU A 106 -61.66 18.96 -11.60
C LEU A 106 -62.58 19.06 -12.84
N GLY A 107 -62.48 18.13 -13.78
CA GLY A 107 -63.28 18.09 -15.01
C GLY A 107 -64.53 17.21 -14.94
N SER A 108 -64.74 16.48 -13.84
CA SER A 108 -65.92 15.64 -13.64
C SER A 108 -67.14 16.51 -13.30
N PRO A 109 -68.29 16.37 -13.99
CA PRO A 109 -69.53 17.07 -13.60
C PRO A 109 -69.98 16.65 -12.19
N PRO A 110 -70.67 17.53 -11.45
CA PRO A 110 -71.18 17.22 -10.11
C PRO A 110 -72.25 16.11 -10.12
#